data_AF-A0A0A0CZC7-F1
#
_entry.id   AF-A0A0A0CZC7-F1
#
_cell.length_a   1.000
_cell.length_b   1.000
_cell.length_c   1.000
_cell.angle_alpha   90.00
_cell.angle_beta   90.00
_cell.angle_gamma   90.00
#
_symmetry.space_group_name_H-M   'P 1'
#
loop_
_entity.id
_entity.type
_entity.pdbx_description
1 polymer ?
#
loop_
_entity_poly.entity_id
_entity_poly.type
_entity_poly.pdbx_seq_one_letter_code
_entity_poly.pdbx_strand_id
1 'polypeptide(L)'
;IAASRHLAFGGLQAYHGRAQHRRSPEERAVAIAEAAEAAGRTVEGLRHAGFDCPIVGGAGTGTFALEAASGVFTELQVGSYAFMDADYARNDPPPPFRQALFVLATVMSVPRDGAAVVDAGHKALPTDSGMPLVWGRDGIRYEGPSDEHGRLVIGPGADRPRLGETLRLVPGHCDPTIDRYDWYVGVRSGRVECLWPISARGAMA
;
A
#
# COMPACT_ATOMS: atom_id res chain seq x y z
N ILE A 1 33.60 -0.58 8.53
CA ILE A 1 32.88 -0.41 9.82
C ILE A 1 33.79 -0.73 11.00
N ALA A 2 34.35 -1.95 11.10
CA ALA A 2 35.20 -2.36 12.23
C ALA A 2 36.40 -1.45 12.57
N ALA A 3 36.95 -0.73 11.59
CA ALA A 3 38.06 0.21 11.80
C ALA A 3 37.62 1.68 12.01
N SER A 4 36.32 1.98 11.95
CA SER A 4 35.80 3.34 12.11
C SER A 4 35.38 3.62 13.54
N ARG A 5 35.73 4.79 14.07
CA ARG A 5 35.26 5.27 15.38
C ARG A 5 33.86 5.90 15.32
N HIS A 6 33.32 6.10 14.11
CA HIS A 6 32.07 6.83 13.88
C HIS A 6 30.95 5.94 13.31
N LEU A 7 31.21 4.65 13.10
CA LEU A 7 30.23 3.72 12.56
C LEU A 7 30.10 2.51 13.48
N ALA A 8 28.87 2.21 13.88
CA ALA A 8 28.51 0.95 14.53
C ALA A 8 27.82 0.05 13.49
N PHE A 9 28.16 -1.24 13.48
CA PHE A 9 27.40 -2.20 12.69
C PHE A 9 26.08 -2.47 13.42
N GLY A 10 24.96 -2.02 12.84
CA GLY A 10 23.63 -2.14 13.44
C GLY A 10 22.90 -3.43 13.09
N GLY A 11 23.28 -4.11 11.99
CA GLY A 11 22.61 -5.31 11.52
C GLY A 11 22.44 -5.32 9.99
N LEU A 12 21.48 -6.12 9.53
CA LEU A 12 21.16 -6.35 8.13
C LEU A 12 19.78 -5.82 7.78
N GLN A 13 19.68 -5.23 6.58
CA GLN A 13 18.42 -4.93 5.92
C GLN A 13 18.16 -6.00 4.84
N ALA A 14 17.07 -6.74 4.97
CA ALA A 14 16.67 -7.85 4.10
C ALA A 14 15.22 -7.67 3.61
N TYR A 15 14.97 -6.63 2.82
CA TYR A 15 13.63 -6.31 2.31
C TYR A 15 13.40 -6.83 0.88
N HIS A 16 12.44 -7.74 0.71
CA HIS A 16 12.06 -8.27 -0.60
C HIS A 16 10.76 -7.61 -1.13
N GLY A 17 10.85 -6.37 -1.63
CA GLY A 17 9.69 -5.58 -2.06
C GLY A 17 8.80 -6.23 -3.13
N ARG A 18 9.37 -6.97 -4.09
CA ARG A 18 8.57 -7.67 -5.12
C ARG A 18 7.72 -8.82 -4.57
N ALA A 19 8.06 -9.38 -3.42
CA ALA A 19 7.32 -10.50 -2.85
C ALA A 19 5.97 -10.05 -2.27
N GLN A 20 5.86 -8.78 -1.88
CA GLN A 20 4.66 -8.21 -1.25
C GLN A 20 3.39 -8.36 -2.10
N HIS A 21 3.54 -8.33 -3.42
CA HIS A 21 2.42 -8.35 -4.38
C HIS A 21 2.45 -9.57 -5.31
N ARG A 22 3.22 -10.61 -4.98
CA ARG A 22 3.02 -11.94 -5.61
C ARG A 22 1.64 -12.44 -5.17
N ARG A 23 0.82 -12.85 -6.14
CA ARG A 23 -0.62 -12.97 -5.91
C ARG A 23 -0.94 -14.20 -5.10
N SER A 24 -0.28 -15.31 -5.38
CA SER A 24 -0.49 -16.56 -4.65
C SER A 24 0.30 -16.59 -3.34
N PRO A 25 -0.19 -17.26 -2.29
CA PRO A 25 0.54 -17.42 -1.04
C PRO A 25 1.79 -18.26 -1.21
N GLU A 26 1.76 -19.26 -2.08
CA GLU A 26 2.88 -20.15 -2.38
C GLU A 26 4.03 -19.36 -3.02
N GLU A 27 3.72 -18.49 -3.98
CA GLU A 27 4.72 -17.62 -4.62
C GLU A 27 5.40 -16.69 -3.61
N ARG A 28 4.65 -16.18 -2.62
CA ARG A 28 5.18 -15.38 -1.51
C ARG A 28 6.05 -16.23 -0.58
N ALA A 29 5.55 -17.40 -0.19
CA ALA A 29 6.26 -18.31 0.70
C ALA A 29 7.62 -18.73 0.13
N VAL A 30 7.68 -19.11 -1.15
CA VAL A 30 8.94 -19.44 -1.83
C VAL A 30 9.92 -18.27 -1.82
N ALA A 31 9.45 -17.07 -2.20
CA ALA A 31 10.31 -15.88 -2.22
C ALA A 31 10.91 -15.55 -0.84
N ILE A 32 10.07 -15.64 0.20
CA ILE A 32 10.51 -15.28 1.56
C ILE A 32 11.37 -16.39 2.17
N ALA A 33 11.12 -17.66 1.86
CA ALA A 33 12.02 -18.74 2.27
C ALA A 33 13.43 -18.52 1.70
N GLU A 34 13.55 -18.21 0.41
CA GLU A 34 14.84 -17.91 -0.23
C GLU A 34 15.53 -16.68 0.40
N ALA A 35 14.76 -15.61 0.65
CA ALA A 35 15.28 -14.39 1.26
C ALA A 35 15.73 -14.61 2.72
N ALA A 36 14.94 -15.33 3.51
CA ALA A 36 15.26 -15.67 4.89
C ALA A 36 16.48 -16.60 4.98
N GLU A 37 16.60 -17.58 4.09
CA GLU A 37 17.78 -18.46 4.03
C GLU A 37 19.04 -17.66 3.69
N ALA A 38 18.97 -16.75 2.72
CA ALA A 38 20.09 -15.88 2.36
C ALA A 38 20.52 -14.94 3.50
N ALA A 39 19.55 -14.34 4.20
CA ALA A 39 19.81 -13.52 5.38
C ALA A 39 20.43 -14.36 6.51
N GLY A 40 19.89 -15.56 6.78
CA GLY A 40 20.40 -16.49 7.79
C GLY A 40 21.86 -16.89 7.54
N ARG A 41 22.21 -17.27 6.30
CA ARG A 41 23.61 -17.56 5.92
C ARG A 41 24.54 -16.37 6.15
N THR A 42 24.05 -15.16 5.91
CA THR A 42 24.83 -13.93 6.13
C THR A 42 25.04 -13.67 7.63
N VAL A 43 24.00 -13.85 8.45
CA VAL A 43 24.09 -13.75 9.92
C VAL A 43 25.08 -14.78 10.48
N GLU A 44 25.03 -16.02 10.01
CA GLU A 44 25.98 -17.06 10.42
C GLU A 44 27.41 -16.72 9.99
N GLY A 45 27.60 -16.20 8.76
CA GLY A 45 28.90 -15.74 8.29
C GLY A 45 29.49 -14.61 9.15
N LEU A 46 28.66 -13.64 9.53
CA LEU A 46 29.05 -12.56 10.45
C LEU A 46 29.47 -13.12 11.82
N ARG A 47 28.68 -14.04 12.38
CA ARG A 47 28.99 -14.69 13.65
C ARG A 47 30.33 -15.43 13.61
N HIS A 48 30.59 -16.21 12.56
CA HIS A 48 31.88 -16.90 12.39
C HIS A 48 33.08 -15.94 12.29
N ALA A 49 32.86 -14.74 11.76
CA ALA A 49 33.87 -13.69 11.70
C ALA A 49 33.98 -12.86 13.01
N GLY A 50 33.25 -13.24 14.07
CA GLY A 50 33.29 -12.56 15.37
C GLY A 50 32.46 -11.27 15.43
N PHE A 51 31.49 -11.10 14.53
CA PHE A 51 30.57 -9.96 14.53
C PHE A 51 29.17 -10.36 14.98
N ASP A 52 28.61 -9.58 15.92
CA ASP A 52 27.20 -9.67 16.27
C ASP A 52 26.33 -8.99 15.21
N CYS A 53 25.15 -9.55 14.97
CA CYS A 53 24.14 -8.99 14.08
C CYS A 53 22.81 -8.87 14.84
N PRO A 54 22.60 -7.80 15.61
CA PRO A 54 21.45 -7.69 16.50
C PRO A 54 20.14 -7.43 15.74
N ILE A 55 20.20 -6.82 14.56
CA ILE A 55 19.03 -6.50 13.74
C ILE A 55 19.10 -7.26 12.42
N VAL A 56 17.99 -7.93 12.08
CA VAL A 56 17.67 -8.34 10.72
C VAL A 56 16.30 -7.75 10.42
N GLY A 57 16.30 -6.59 9.77
CA GLY A 57 15.12 -5.79 9.47
C GLY A 57 14.63 -6.02 8.04
N GLY A 58 13.32 -6.01 7.84
CA GLY A 58 12.72 -6.12 6.53
C GLY A 58 11.23 -6.41 6.64
N ALA A 59 10.72 -7.29 5.78
CA ALA A 59 9.29 -7.58 5.64
C ALA A 59 8.43 -6.40 5.16
N GLY A 60 7.25 -6.73 4.66
CA GLY A 60 6.21 -5.76 4.30
C GLY A 60 4.82 -6.35 4.52
N THR A 61 3.78 -5.58 4.22
CA THR A 61 2.38 -5.92 4.52
C THR A 61 1.93 -7.24 3.88
N GLY A 62 2.46 -7.57 2.70
CA GLY A 62 2.08 -8.76 1.96
C GLY A 62 2.72 -10.04 2.46
N THR A 63 3.84 -9.93 3.17
CA THR A 63 4.64 -11.10 3.56
C THR A 63 4.85 -11.24 5.06
N PHE A 64 4.64 -10.20 5.88
CA PHE A 64 5.07 -10.09 7.28
C PHE A 64 4.99 -11.37 8.13
N ALA A 65 3.95 -12.19 7.98
CA ALA A 65 3.77 -13.44 8.71
C ALA A 65 4.86 -14.47 8.41
N LEU A 66 5.37 -14.50 7.17
CA LEU A 66 6.43 -15.39 6.72
C LEU A 66 7.78 -14.99 7.34
N GLU A 67 8.14 -13.71 7.28
CA GLU A 67 9.33 -13.20 7.95
C GLU A 67 9.25 -13.38 9.47
N ALA A 68 8.10 -13.10 10.08
CA ALA A 68 7.89 -13.31 11.52
C ALA A 68 8.08 -14.77 11.95
N ALA A 69 7.66 -15.73 11.11
CA ALA A 69 7.78 -17.16 11.38
C ALA A 69 9.16 -17.75 11.02
N SER A 70 10.03 -17.00 10.35
CA SER A 70 11.29 -17.51 9.80
C SER A 70 12.35 -17.87 10.85
N GLY A 71 12.27 -17.27 12.05
CA GLY A 71 13.33 -17.34 13.06
C GLY A 71 14.60 -16.55 12.70
N VAL A 72 14.61 -15.82 11.58
CA VAL A 72 15.77 -15.03 11.09
C VAL A 72 15.55 -13.53 11.30
N PHE A 73 14.37 -13.02 10.98
CA PHE A 73 14.04 -11.60 11.11
C PHE A 73 13.80 -11.22 12.58
N THR A 74 14.39 -10.10 13.01
CA THR A 74 14.23 -9.56 14.37
C THR A 74 13.44 -8.25 14.41
N GLU A 75 13.21 -7.63 13.25
CA GLU A 75 12.40 -6.42 13.09
C GLU A 75 11.54 -6.51 11.82
N LEU A 76 10.25 -6.17 11.94
CA LEU A 76 9.31 -6.10 10.81
C LEU A 76 8.98 -4.64 10.50
N GLN A 77 9.15 -4.25 9.23
CA GLN A 77 9.04 -2.89 8.72
C GLN A 77 7.75 -2.72 7.90
N VAL A 78 6.64 -3.14 8.49
CA VAL A 78 5.33 -3.19 7.84
C VAL A 78 4.68 -1.80 7.81
N GLY A 79 4.36 -1.28 6.62
CA GLY A 79 3.80 0.08 6.45
C GLY A 79 2.31 0.09 6.08
N SER A 80 1.98 -0.35 4.87
CA SER A 80 0.64 -0.22 4.26
C SER A 80 -0.50 -0.91 5.04
N TYR A 81 -0.20 -1.81 5.99
CA TYR A 81 -1.18 -2.55 6.78
C TYR A 81 -2.18 -1.66 7.54
N ALA A 82 -1.77 -0.43 7.88
CA ALA A 82 -2.62 0.53 8.58
C ALA A 82 -3.75 1.08 7.69
N PHE A 83 -3.62 0.96 6.36
CA PHE A 83 -4.47 1.64 5.38
C PHE A 83 -5.10 0.69 4.37
N MET A 84 -4.28 -0.22 3.84
CA MET A 84 -4.56 -1.04 2.66
C MET A 84 -4.84 -0.23 1.39
N ASP A 85 -4.75 -0.90 0.25
CA ASP A 85 -5.01 -0.35 -1.06
C ASP A 85 -5.50 -1.43 -2.04
N ALA A 86 -5.83 -1.00 -3.25
CA ALA A 86 -6.33 -1.90 -4.28
C ALA A 86 -5.29 -2.91 -4.76
N ASP A 87 -3.99 -2.63 -4.65
CA ASP A 87 -2.95 -3.58 -5.06
C ASP A 87 -2.76 -4.72 -4.07
N TYR A 88 -2.78 -4.44 -2.77
CA TYR A 88 -2.83 -5.49 -1.75
C TYR A 88 -4.15 -6.27 -1.78
N ALA A 89 -5.27 -5.62 -2.09
CA ALA A 89 -6.57 -6.30 -2.22
C ALA A 89 -6.61 -7.31 -3.38
N ARG A 90 -5.69 -7.23 -4.34
CA ARG A 90 -5.56 -8.19 -5.45
C ARG A 90 -4.71 -9.42 -5.12
N ASN A 91 -4.03 -9.46 -3.97
CA ASN A 91 -3.44 -10.71 -3.49
C ASN A 91 -4.56 -11.69 -3.13
N ASP A 92 -4.29 -12.99 -3.28
CA ASP A 92 -5.25 -14.04 -2.99
C ASP A 92 -4.66 -15.04 -1.98
N PRO A 93 -5.18 -15.12 -0.74
CA PRO A 93 -6.08 -14.14 -0.15
C PRO A 93 -5.34 -12.81 0.09
N PRO A 94 -6.09 -11.69 0.21
CA PRO A 94 -5.52 -10.41 0.59
C PRO A 94 -4.98 -10.46 2.03
N PRO A 95 -4.05 -9.56 2.42
CA PRO A 95 -3.61 -9.44 3.80
C PRO A 95 -4.79 -9.21 4.77
N PRO A 96 -4.70 -9.65 6.04
CA PRO A 96 -5.83 -9.71 6.96
C PRO A 96 -6.25 -8.35 7.56
N PHE A 97 -5.89 -7.25 6.90
CA PHE A 97 -6.14 -5.88 7.37
C PHE A 97 -7.33 -5.26 6.64
N ARG A 98 -8.00 -4.31 7.30
CA ARG A 98 -9.21 -3.67 6.76
C ARG A 98 -8.82 -2.45 5.92
N GLN A 99 -9.60 -2.17 4.87
CA GLN A 99 -9.48 -0.92 4.12
C GLN A 99 -9.86 0.28 5.00
N ALA A 100 -8.91 1.20 5.19
CA ALA A 100 -9.07 2.40 6.01
C ALA A 100 -8.74 3.70 5.25
N LEU A 101 -7.99 3.63 4.14
CA LEU A 101 -7.67 4.79 3.33
C LEU A 101 -8.64 4.95 2.16
N PHE A 102 -9.17 6.16 1.98
CA PHE A 102 -10.03 6.51 0.86
C PHE A 102 -9.73 7.92 0.38
N VAL A 103 -9.87 8.15 -0.92
CA VAL A 103 -10.03 9.49 -1.50
C VAL A 103 -11.51 9.71 -1.74
N LEU A 104 -12.06 10.81 -1.21
CA LEU A 104 -13.43 11.22 -1.52
C LEU A 104 -13.43 11.96 -2.84
N ALA A 105 -14.35 11.60 -3.74
CA ALA A 105 -14.51 12.24 -5.03
C ALA A 105 -15.99 12.50 -5.31
N THR A 106 -16.31 13.64 -5.89
CA THR A 106 -17.67 14.05 -6.26
C THR A 106 -17.93 13.74 -7.72
N VAL A 107 -19.07 13.11 -8.02
CA VAL A 107 -19.55 12.95 -9.39
C VAL A 107 -19.90 14.33 -9.95
N MET A 108 -19.12 14.80 -10.92
CA MET A 108 -19.27 16.11 -11.52
C MET A 108 -19.91 16.07 -12.93
N SER A 109 -20.02 14.89 -13.54
CA SER A 109 -20.71 14.72 -14.82
C SER A 109 -21.27 13.31 -14.99
N VAL A 110 -22.46 13.21 -15.59
CA VAL A 110 -23.10 11.97 -16.02
C VAL A 110 -23.52 12.13 -17.48
N PRO A 111 -22.56 12.08 -18.43
CA PRO A 111 -22.78 12.56 -19.79
C PRO A 111 -23.67 11.64 -20.63
N ARG A 112 -23.78 10.36 -20.25
CA ARG A 112 -24.59 9.34 -20.91
C ARG A 112 -24.74 8.11 -20.03
N ASP A 113 -25.67 7.26 -20.39
CA ASP A 113 -25.80 5.92 -19.82
C ASP A 113 -24.48 5.15 -19.86
N GLY A 114 -24.17 4.47 -18.74
CA GLY A 114 -22.95 3.67 -18.59
C GLY A 114 -21.68 4.48 -18.27
N ALA A 115 -21.76 5.80 -18.12
CA ALA A 115 -20.59 6.64 -17.84
C ALA A 115 -20.88 7.74 -16.80
N ALA A 116 -19.92 7.93 -15.89
CA ALA A 116 -19.86 9.10 -15.01
C ALA A 116 -18.42 9.60 -14.90
N VAL A 117 -18.24 10.83 -14.41
CA VAL A 117 -16.94 11.45 -14.19
C VAL A 117 -16.89 12.01 -12.77
N VAL A 118 -15.81 11.73 -12.06
CA VAL A 118 -15.51 12.28 -10.73
C VAL A 118 -14.37 13.27 -10.78
N ASP A 119 -14.31 14.17 -9.81
CA ASP A 119 -13.29 15.24 -9.63
C ASP A 119 -11.95 14.75 -9.03
N ALA A 120 -11.63 13.46 -9.18
CA ALA A 120 -10.38 12.88 -8.74
C ALA A 120 -9.70 12.18 -9.93
N GLY A 121 -8.64 12.80 -10.47
CA GLY A 121 -7.78 12.27 -11.53
C GLY A 121 -6.39 11.86 -11.03
N HIS A 122 -5.39 11.89 -11.90
CA HIS A 122 -4.00 11.53 -11.58
C HIS A 122 -3.37 12.35 -10.45
N LYS A 123 -3.75 13.62 -10.30
CA LYS A 123 -3.24 14.47 -9.22
C LYS A 123 -3.78 14.08 -7.85
N ALA A 124 -4.94 13.44 -7.81
CA ALA A 124 -5.55 12.90 -6.60
C ALA A 124 -5.16 11.44 -6.35
N LEU A 125 -5.03 10.64 -7.42
CA LEU A 125 -4.87 9.18 -7.39
C LEU A 125 -3.83 8.73 -8.41
N PRO A 126 -2.57 8.50 -7.99
CA PRO A 126 -1.58 7.82 -8.80
C PRO A 126 -2.05 6.41 -9.21
N THR A 127 -1.62 5.97 -10.39
CA THR A 127 -2.05 4.70 -11.00
C THR A 127 -0.89 3.77 -11.34
N ASP A 128 0.27 3.99 -10.72
CA ASP A 128 1.49 3.19 -10.87
C ASP A 128 1.27 1.72 -10.49
N SER A 129 0.46 1.47 -9.45
CA SER A 129 0.03 0.12 -9.05
C SER A 129 -1.41 -0.18 -9.45
N GLY A 130 -1.84 0.29 -10.63
CA GLY A 130 -3.17 0.03 -11.17
C GLY A 130 -4.24 1.03 -10.75
N MET A 131 -5.47 0.80 -11.22
CA MET A 131 -6.58 1.73 -11.06
C MET A 131 -7.20 1.67 -9.65
N PRO A 132 -7.72 2.80 -9.14
CA PRO A 132 -8.55 2.84 -7.94
C PRO A 132 -9.79 1.92 -8.03
N LEU A 133 -10.29 1.47 -6.89
CA LEU A 133 -11.59 0.80 -6.79
C LEU A 133 -12.66 1.76 -6.28
N VAL A 134 -13.90 1.60 -6.73
CA VAL A 134 -15.05 2.36 -6.23
C VAL A 134 -15.68 1.60 -5.07
N TRP A 135 -15.45 2.08 -3.84
CA TRP A 135 -15.80 1.33 -2.63
C TRP A 135 -17.32 1.15 -2.47
N GLY A 136 -17.75 -0.12 -2.33
CA GLY A 136 -19.15 -0.48 -2.13
C GLY A 136 -20.04 -0.23 -3.34
N ARG A 137 -19.46 -0.17 -4.54
CA ARG A 137 -20.18 0.08 -5.80
C ARG A 137 -19.88 -1.00 -6.83
N ASP A 138 -20.46 -2.18 -6.62
CA ASP A 138 -20.29 -3.32 -7.52
C ASP A 138 -20.73 -2.98 -8.96
N GLY A 139 -19.97 -3.47 -9.93
CA GLY A 139 -20.22 -3.20 -11.35
C GLY A 139 -19.79 -1.82 -11.84
N ILE A 140 -19.20 -0.97 -10.99
CA ILE A 140 -18.58 0.30 -11.41
C ILE A 140 -17.06 0.17 -11.42
N ARG A 141 -16.43 0.54 -12.53
CA ARG A 141 -14.96 0.52 -12.68
C ARG A 141 -14.43 1.92 -12.94
N TYR A 142 -13.33 2.26 -12.29
CA TYR A 142 -12.58 3.48 -12.57
C TYR A 142 -11.59 3.22 -13.72
N GLU A 143 -11.58 4.07 -14.75
CA GLU A 143 -10.74 3.92 -15.93
C GLU A 143 -10.29 5.27 -16.48
N GLY A 144 -9.17 5.27 -17.20
CA GLY A 144 -8.73 6.37 -18.07
C GLY A 144 -8.79 7.77 -17.42
N PRO A 145 -8.16 7.98 -16.26
CA PRO A 145 -8.12 9.30 -15.65
C PRO A 145 -7.35 10.30 -16.51
N SER A 146 -7.72 11.56 -16.37
CA SER A 146 -6.91 12.72 -16.74
C SER A 146 -6.29 13.33 -15.47
N ASP A 147 -5.67 14.50 -15.57
CA ASP A 147 -5.11 15.22 -14.42
C ASP A 147 -6.08 15.34 -13.23
N GLU A 148 -7.28 15.86 -13.49
CA GLU A 148 -8.27 16.23 -12.47
C GLU A 148 -9.55 15.39 -12.52
N HIS A 149 -9.71 14.53 -13.55
CA HIS A 149 -10.95 13.79 -13.76
C HIS A 149 -10.72 12.29 -13.80
N GLY A 150 -11.55 11.55 -13.05
CA GLY A 150 -11.64 10.11 -13.09
C GLY A 150 -12.88 9.66 -13.85
N ARG A 151 -12.75 8.80 -14.86
CA ARG A 151 -13.90 8.26 -15.59
C ARG A 151 -14.37 6.96 -14.94
N LEU A 152 -15.68 6.88 -14.71
CA LEU A 152 -16.35 5.69 -14.21
C LEU A 152 -17.09 5.00 -15.37
N VAL A 153 -16.84 3.71 -15.55
CA VAL A 153 -17.60 2.83 -16.43
C VAL A 153 -18.59 2.05 -15.59
N ILE A 154 -19.87 2.23 -15.90
CA ILE A 154 -20.99 1.67 -15.12
C ILE A 154 -21.54 0.49 -15.90
N GLY A 155 -21.41 -0.71 -15.33
CA GLY A 155 -21.93 -1.94 -15.92
C GLY A 155 -23.46 -2.00 -15.95
N PRO A 156 -24.04 -2.86 -16.79
CA PRO A 156 -25.49 -3.11 -16.79
C PRO A 156 -25.98 -3.54 -15.39
N GLY A 157 -27.06 -2.92 -14.92
CA GLY A 157 -27.67 -3.24 -13.62
C GLY A 157 -26.93 -2.69 -12.39
N ALA A 158 -25.76 -2.06 -12.56
CA ALA A 158 -25.09 -1.39 -11.45
C ALA A 158 -25.88 -0.15 -10.99
N ASP A 159 -25.83 0.13 -9.69
CA ASP A 159 -26.44 1.34 -9.14
C ASP A 159 -25.71 2.56 -9.70
N ARG A 160 -26.43 3.44 -10.39
CA ARG A 160 -25.83 4.55 -11.14
C ARG A 160 -25.53 5.73 -10.19
N PRO A 161 -24.29 6.26 -10.15
CA PRO A 161 -23.99 7.44 -9.37
C PRO A 161 -24.76 8.66 -9.89
N ARG A 162 -25.25 9.49 -8.98
CA ARG A 162 -25.95 10.75 -9.31
C ARG A 162 -24.98 11.91 -9.43
N LEU A 163 -25.33 12.91 -10.22
CA LEU A 163 -24.60 14.19 -10.22
C LEU A 163 -24.58 14.79 -8.80
N GLY A 164 -23.39 15.17 -8.34
CA GLY A 164 -23.15 15.68 -6.98
C GLY A 164 -22.99 14.61 -5.90
N GLU A 165 -23.10 13.32 -6.24
CA GLU A 165 -22.87 12.23 -5.27
C GLU A 165 -21.38 12.14 -4.91
N THR A 166 -21.08 11.99 -3.62
CA THR A 166 -19.72 11.71 -3.15
C THR A 166 -19.47 10.21 -3.06
N LEU A 167 -18.41 9.76 -3.71
CA LEU A 167 -17.95 8.39 -3.74
C LEU A 167 -16.64 8.25 -2.95
N ARG A 168 -16.41 7.04 -2.42
CA ARG A 168 -15.15 6.64 -1.80
C ARG A 168 -14.33 5.84 -2.80
N LEU A 169 -13.13 6.30 -3.09
CA LEU A 169 -12.17 5.63 -3.96
C LEU A 169 -11.07 4.99 -3.11
N VAL A 170 -10.85 3.69 -3.29
CA VAL A 170 -9.69 2.98 -2.72
C VAL A 170 -8.52 3.22 -3.66
N PRO A 171 -7.39 3.79 -3.20
CA PRO A 171 -6.27 4.08 -4.07
C PRO A 171 -5.64 2.81 -4.64
N GLY A 172 -4.97 2.95 -5.80
CA GLY A 172 -4.14 1.88 -6.37
C GLY A 172 -2.99 1.48 -5.44
N HIS A 173 -2.36 2.49 -4.82
CA HIS A 173 -1.20 2.36 -3.94
C HIS A 173 -1.29 3.44 -2.85
N CYS A 174 -1.17 3.09 -1.57
CA CYS A 174 -1.35 4.08 -0.50
C CYS A 174 -0.25 5.16 -0.45
N ASP A 175 1.03 4.79 -0.52
CA ASP A 175 2.15 5.70 -0.23
C ASP A 175 2.24 6.86 -1.24
N PRO A 176 2.21 6.62 -2.57
CA PRO A 176 2.22 7.70 -3.55
C PRO A 176 0.94 8.54 -3.51
N THR A 177 -0.19 7.95 -3.07
CA THR A 177 -1.43 8.69 -2.88
C THR A 177 -1.30 9.65 -1.71
N ILE A 178 -0.83 9.18 -0.56
CA ILE A 178 -0.64 9.98 0.66
C ILE A 178 0.25 11.20 0.37
N ASP A 179 1.31 11.04 -0.43
CA ASP A 179 2.23 12.14 -0.79
C ASP A 179 1.57 13.26 -1.62
N ARG A 180 0.32 13.08 -2.10
CA ARG A 180 -0.46 14.12 -2.79
C ARG A 180 -1.24 15.04 -1.85
N TYR A 181 -1.36 14.71 -0.56
CA TYR A 181 -2.25 15.40 0.37
C TYR A 181 -1.50 15.98 1.56
N ASP A 182 -1.91 17.16 2.03
CA ASP A 182 -1.34 17.78 3.22
C ASP A 182 -1.93 17.23 4.53
N TRP A 183 -3.12 16.62 4.49
CA TRP A 183 -3.86 16.18 5.68
C TRP A 183 -4.56 14.84 5.47
N TYR A 184 -4.58 14.02 6.51
CA TYR A 184 -5.59 13.00 6.69
C TYR A 184 -6.85 13.59 7.31
N VAL A 185 -8.01 13.24 6.77
CA VAL A 185 -9.32 13.51 7.38
C VAL A 185 -9.77 12.25 8.13
N GLY A 186 -9.62 12.26 9.46
CA GLY A 186 -10.02 11.14 10.31
C GLY A 186 -11.53 11.10 10.52
N VAL A 187 -12.17 9.99 10.16
CA VAL A 187 -13.62 9.82 10.23
C VAL A 187 -13.99 8.68 11.18
N ARG A 188 -14.89 8.94 12.13
CA ARG A 188 -15.47 7.95 13.04
C ARG A 188 -16.99 8.03 13.01
N SER A 189 -17.66 6.89 12.84
CA SER A 189 -19.13 6.79 12.81
C SER A 189 -19.78 7.78 11.82
N GLY A 190 -19.15 7.96 10.64
CA GLY A 190 -19.63 8.86 9.59
C GLY A 190 -19.41 10.36 9.85
N ARG A 191 -18.64 10.74 10.87
CA ARG A 191 -18.33 12.14 11.19
C ARG A 191 -16.82 12.37 11.20
N VAL A 192 -16.39 13.54 10.72
CA VAL A 192 -15.01 13.99 10.88
C VAL A 192 -14.73 14.21 12.36
N GLU A 193 -13.67 13.58 12.86
CA GLU A 193 -13.24 13.64 14.26
C GLU A 193 -11.93 14.41 14.41
N CYS A 194 -11.00 14.26 13.45
CA CYS A 194 -9.70 14.91 13.50
C CYS A 194 -9.16 15.20 12.09
N LEU A 195 -8.17 16.11 12.05
CA LEU A 195 -7.30 16.34 10.90
C LEU A 195 -5.86 16.09 11.37
N TRP A 196 -5.14 15.22 10.67
CA TRP A 196 -3.73 14.95 10.95
C TRP A 196 -2.86 15.46 9.81
N PRO A 197 -1.85 16.31 10.08
CA PRO A 197 -0.97 16.79 9.03
C PRO A 197 -0.05 15.67 8.54
N ILE A 198 0.08 15.56 7.21
CA ILE A 198 1.07 14.69 6.56
C ILE A 198 2.41 15.46 6.55
N SER A 199 3.01 15.55 7.73
CA SER A 199 4.13 16.47 8.01
C SER A 199 5.41 16.13 7.23
N ALA A 200 5.53 14.89 6.73
CA ALA A 200 6.67 14.43 5.94
C ALA A 200 6.41 14.44 4.42
N ARG A 201 5.29 15.02 3.95
CA ARG A 201 4.98 15.09 2.52
C ARG A 201 6.12 15.76 1.74
N GLY A 202 6.54 15.14 0.65
CA GLY A 202 7.60 15.67 -0.21
C GLY A 202 9.00 15.71 0.43
N ALA A 203 9.18 15.14 1.64
CA ALA A 203 10.48 15.02 2.29
C ALA A 203 11.29 13.86 1.70
N MET A 204 11.58 13.94 0.40
CA MET A 204 12.49 13.03 -0.28
C MET A 204 13.93 13.49 0.00
N ALA A 205 14.70 12.64 0.68
CA ALA A 205 16.12 12.86 0.98
C ALA A 205 17.02 12.42 -0.19
#